data_AF-A0A443SK70-F1
#
_entry.id   AF-A0A443SK70-F1
#
_cell.length_a   1.000
_cell.length_b   1.000
_cell.length_c   1.000
_cell.angle_alpha   90.00
_cell.angle_beta   90.00
_cell.angle_gamma   90.00
#
_symmetry.space_group_name_H-M   'P 1'
#
loop_
_entity.id
_entity.type
_entity.pdbx_description
1 polymer ?
#
loop_
_entity_poly.entity_id
_entity_poly.type
_entity_poly.pdbx_seq_one_letter_code
_entity_poly.pdbx_strand_id
1 'polypeptide(L)'
;MGREKCSNNVTSTTGAHVTLIVTIILVTFVHTVTSAPYSFPKIKSPREKGCYYLLKHYQNGEQIETNEPCLNCTCVNSMLMCYLRVCPFIRPIGERCLIEKIPGECCPKITCPDGTKV
;
A
#
# COMPACT_ATOMS: atom_id res chain seq x y z
N MET A 1 1.45 -36.98 37.27
CA MET A 1 2.29 -37.79 38.19
C MET A 1 2.16 -39.25 37.78
N GLY A 2 3.02 -39.74 36.88
CA GLY A 2 2.94 -41.11 36.36
C GLY A 2 4.11 -41.41 35.42
N ARG A 3 4.94 -42.35 35.87
CA ARG A 3 5.93 -43.27 35.24
C ARG A 3 6.21 -43.05 33.73
N GLU A 4 7.44 -43.14 33.26
CA GLU A 4 8.17 -44.41 33.09
C GLU A 4 9.69 -44.27 33.16
N LYS A 5 10.31 -45.35 33.61
CA LYS A 5 11.75 -45.51 33.82
C LYS A 5 12.25 -46.45 32.73
N CYS A 6 13.13 -45.97 31.85
CA CYS A 6 13.99 -46.86 31.07
C CYS A 6 15.44 -46.60 31.48
N SER A 7 15.95 -47.54 32.27
CA SER A 7 17.36 -47.67 32.62
C SER A 7 18.10 -48.19 31.39
N ASN A 8 18.89 -47.34 30.75
CA ASN A 8 19.83 -47.77 29.72
C ASN A 8 21.24 -47.62 30.27
N ASN A 9 21.81 -48.75 30.69
CA ASN A 9 23.24 -48.91 30.94
C ASN A 9 24.02 -48.49 29.69
N VAL A 10 24.94 -47.53 29.81
CA VAL A 10 26.08 -47.44 28.89
C VAL A 10 27.35 -47.50 29.72
N THR A 11 27.89 -48.71 29.75
CA THR A 11 29.16 -49.06 30.35
C THR A 11 30.30 -48.35 29.61
N SER A 12 31.17 -47.74 30.40
CA SER A 12 32.44 -47.11 30.07
C SER A 12 33.27 -47.87 29.00
N THR A 13 33.55 -47.19 27.88
CA THR A 13 34.73 -47.32 26.96
C THR A 13 34.44 -46.65 25.60
N THR A 14 33.16 -46.48 25.25
CA THR A 14 32.65 -45.78 24.04
C THR A 14 32.30 -44.30 24.27
N GLY A 15 32.42 -43.82 25.51
CA GLY A 15 31.99 -42.49 25.94
C GLY A 15 32.71 -41.34 25.24
N ALA A 16 34.02 -41.48 24.96
CA ALA A 16 34.82 -40.42 24.34
C ALA A 16 34.38 -40.10 22.91
N HIS A 17 34.10 -41.13 22.09
CA HIS A 17 33.62 -40.94 20.72
C HIS A 17 32.19 -40.42 20.67
N VAL A 18 31.32 -40.90 21.58
CA VAL A 18 29.94 -40.41 21.66
C VAL A 18 29.90 -38.95 22.11
N THR A 19 30.73 -38.56 23.10
CA THR A 19 30.85 -37.14 23.48
C THR A 19 31.42 -36.30 22.34
N LEU A 20 32.41 -36.80 21.60
CA LEU A 20 32.99 -36.09 20.46
C LEU A 20 31.93 -35.84 19.37
N ILE A 21 31.15 -36.87 19.01
CA ILE A 21 30.08 -36.75 18.00
C ILE A 21 29.00 -35.76 18.45
N VAL A 22 28.58 -35.82 19.72
CA VAL A 22 27.59 -34.88 20.28
C VAL A 22 28.12 -33.45 20.25
N THR A 23 29.39 -33.22 20.59
CA THR A 23 29.99 -31.89 20.52
C THR A 23 30.10 -31.37 19.08
N ILE A 24 30.44 -32.23 18.11
CA ILE A 24 30.50 -31.85 16.68
C ILE A 24 29.10 -31.50 16.17
N ILE A 25 28.06 -32.26 16.54
CA ILE A 25 26.68 -31.97 16.14
C ILE A 25 26.21 -30.65 16.76
N LEU A 26 26.50 -30.40 18.04
CA LEU A 26 26.16 -29.13 18.69
C LEU A 26 26.88 -27.94 18.05
N VAL A 27 28.17 -28.08 17.73
CA VAL A 27 28.96 -27.02 17.08
C VAL A 27 28.47 -26.77 15.65
N THR A 28 28.19 -27.82 14.86
CA THR A 28 27.66 -27.66 13.50
C THR A 28 26.25 -27.07 13.49
N PHE A 29 25.41 -27.40 14.47
CA PHE A 29 24.12 -26.75 14.67
C PHE A 29 24.32 -25.26 14.99
N VAL A 30 25.22 -24.91 15.91
CA VAL A 30 25.54 -23.51 16.26
C VAL A 30 26.10 -22.71 15.06
N HIS A 31 26.90 -23.33 14.19
CA HIS A 31 27.42 -22.66 13.00
C HIS A 31 26.38 -22.51 11.88
N THR A 32 25.37 -23.38 11.82
CA THR A 32 24.26 -23.29 10.84
C THR A 32 23.14 -22.35 11.28
N VAL A 33 23.00 -22.05 12.58
CA VAL A 33 22.24 -20.88 13.06
C VAL A 33 23.05 -19.58 12.90
N THR A 34 23.60 -19.33 11.71
CA THR A 34 23.77 -17.94 11.26
C THR A 34 22.37 -17.44 10.93
N SER A 35 21.76 -16.76 11.89
CA SER A 35 20.51 -16.04 11.69
C SER A 35 20.63 -15.13 10.46
N ALA A 36 19.62 -15.12 9.59
CA ALA A 36 19.55 -14.19 8.48
C ALA A 36 19.77 -12.74 8.98
N PRO A 37 20.48 -11.88 8.23
CA PRO A 37 20.74 -10.51 8.65
C PRO A 37 19.41 -9.78 8.87
N TYR A 38 19.10 -9.50 10.14
CA TYR A 38 17.94 -8.72 10.55
C TYR A 38 18.17 -7.26 10.15
N SER A 39 17.86 -6.95 8.90
CA SER A 39 17.77 -5.58 8.43
C SER A 39 16.54 -4.97 9.11
N PHE A 40 16.76 -4.06 10.06
CA PHE A 40 15.66 -3.25 10.59
C PHE A 40 14.91 -2.64 9.41
N PRO A 41 13.62 -2.95 9.20
CA PRO A 41 12.86 -2.29 8.15
C PRO A 41 12.89 -0.80 8.47
N LYS A 42 13.40 0.04 7.56
CA LYS A 42 13.13 1.48 7.63
C LYS A 42 11.61 1.62 7.61
N ILE A 43 11.02 1.84 8.78
CA ILE A 43 9.61 2.16 8.91
C ILE A 43 9.49 3.55 8.31
N LYS A 44 9.20 3.63 7.00
CA LYS A 44 8.76 4.87 6.38
C LYS A 44 7.64 5.41 7.23
N SER A 45 7.76 6.66 7.66
CA SER A 45 6.75 7.27 8.50
C SER A 45 5.39 7.16 7.78
N PRO A 46 4.25 7.09 8.48
CA PRO A 46 2.94 7.15 7.82
C PRO A 46 2.80 8.37 6.88
N ARG A 47 3.56 9.45 7.12
CA ARG A 47 3.61 10.64 6.26
C ARG A 47 4.50 10.49 5.02
N GLU A 48 5.31 9.44 4.94
CA GLU A 48 6.13 9.09 3.77
C GLU A 48 5.52 7.95 2.95
N LYS A 49 4.46 7.31 3.46
CA LYS A 49 3.71 6.31 2.71
C LYS A 49 2.82 7.05 1.71
N GLY A 50 2.83 6.60 0.45
CA GLY A 50 1.95 7.12 -0.58
C GLY A 50 0.52 6.64 -0.43
N CYS A 51 -0.31 6.89 -1.45
CA CYS A 51 -1.70 6.46 -1.53
C CYS A 51 -1.84 5.35 -2.57
N TYR A 52 -2.91 4.57 -2.45
CA TYR A 52 -3.30 3.61 -3.48
C TYR A 52 -4.65 4.01 -4.07
N TYR A 53 -4.73 4.09 -5.40
CA TYR A 53 -5.96 4.30 -6.15
C TYR A 53 -5.97 3.36 -7.35
N LEU A 54 -7.06 2.58 -7.51
CA LEU A 54 -7.17 1.54 -8.55
C LEU A 54 -5.95 0.60 -8.62
N LEU A 55 -5.49 0.14 -7.44
CA LEU A 55 -4.30 -0.72 -7.28
C LEU A 55 -2.97 -0.09 -7.74
N LYS A 56 -2.96 1.18 -8.16
CA LYS A 56 -1.76 1.95 -8.49
C LYS A 56 -1.32 2.76 -7.27
N HIS A 57 -0.01 2.75 -7.01
CA HIS A 57 0.61 3.55 -5.95
C HIS A 57 0.95 4.96 -6.44
N TYR A 58 0.63 5.96 -5.63
CA TYR A 58 0.88 7.38 -5.86
C TYR A 58 1.70 7.96 -4.69
N GLN A 59 2.67 8.81 -4.98
CA GLN A 59 3.45 9.49 -3.94
C GLN A 59 2.66 10.61 -3.28
N ASN A 60 3.07 11.01 -2.06
CA ASN A 60 2.49 12.19 -1.43
C ASN A 60 2.81 13.45 -2.27
N GLY A 61 1.77 14.26 -2.51
CA GLY A 61 1.78 15.41 -3.41
C GLY A 61 1.42 15.06 -4.86
N GLU A 62 1.29 13.79 -5.22
CA GLU A 62 0.98 13.39 -6.60
C GLU A 62 -0.51 13.58 -6.92
N GLN A 63 -0.80 14.15 -8.09
CA GLN A 63 -2.15 14.28 -8.62
C GLN A 63 -2.64 12.95 -9.20
N ILE A 64 -3.89 12.61 -8.92
CA ILE A 64 -4.53 11.37 -9.35
C ILE A 64 -5.57 11.72 -10.42
N GLU A 65 -5.33 11.23 -11.64
CA GLU A 65 -6.31 11.26 -12.71
C GLU A 65 -7.39 10.21 -12.44
N THR A 66 -8.61 10.68 -12.20
CA THR A 66 -9.77 9.81 -12.01
C THR A 66 -10.60 9.72 -13.29
N ASN A 67 -11.51 8.75 -13.34
CA ASN A 67 -12.46 8.64 -14.46
C ASN A 67 -13.52 9.75 -14.43
N GLU A 68 -13.65 10.49 -13.32
CA GLU A 68 -14.61 11.57 -13.16
C GLU A 68 -13.90 12.91 -13.42
N PRO A 69 -14.16 13.59 -14.56
CA PRO A 69 -13.45 14.81 -14.94
C PRO A 69 -13.72 16.00 -14.00
N CYS A 70 -14.80 15.92 -13.22
CA CYS A 70 -15.13 16.93 -12.20
C CYS A 70 -14.38 16.75 -10.88
N LEU A 71 -13.71 15.62 -10.67
CA LEU A 71 -12.91 15.37 -9.47
C LEU A 71 -11.44 15.66 -9.73
N ASN A 72 -10.87 16.55 -8.92
CA ASN A 72 -9.44 16.72 -8.83
C ASN A 72 -8.95 16.10 -7.52
N CYS A 73 -8.22 14.99 -7.63
CA CYS A 73 -7.72 14.25 -6.49
C CYS A 73 -6.20 14.39 -6.35
N THR A 74 -5.71 14.46 -5.12
CA THR A 74 -4.28 14.49 -4.80
C THR A 74 -4.03 13.57 -3.62
N CYS A 75 -2.91 12.84 -3.66
CA CYS A 75 -2.46 12.05 -2.54
C CYS A 75 -1.78 12.95 -1.50
N VAL A 76 -2.26 12.95 -0.26
CA VAL A 76 -1.68 13.76 0.83
C VAL A 76 -1.57 12.91 2.09
N ASN A 77 -0.36 12.67 2.58
CA ASN A 77 -0.09 11.90 3.80
C ASN A 77 -0.79 10.52 3.85
N SER A 78 -0.66 9.72 2.78
CA SER A 78 -1.39 8.44 2.62
C SER A 78 -2.92 8.54 2.54
N MET A 79 -3.47 9.75 2.37
CA MET A 79 -4.90 9.97 2.22
C MET A 79 -5.23 10.53 0.84
N LEU A 80 -6.31 10.03 0.24
CA LEU A 80 -6.84 10.55 -1.01
C LEU A 80 -7.71 11.78 -0.73
N MET A 81 -7.24 12.96 -1.13
CA MET A 81 -7.98 14.22 -0.99
C MET A 81 -8.54 14.62 -2.34
N CYS A 82 -9.87 14.66 -2.47
CA CYS A 82 -10.55 14.99 -3.72
C CYS A 82 -11.44 16.23 -3.56
N TYR A 83 -11.43 17.07 -4.60
CA TYR A 83 -12.30 18.23 -4.69
C TYR A 83 -13.22 18.10 -5.90
N LEU A 84 -14.51 18.32 -5.67
CA LEU A 84 -15.52 18.30 -6.71
C LEU A 84 -15.72 19.72 -7.27
N ARG A 85 -15.55 19.87 -8.57
CA ARG A 85 -16.00 21.06 -9.31
C ARG A 85 -17.46 20.88 -9.69
N VAL A 86 -18.31 21.82 -9.27
CA VAL A 86 -19.70 21.90 -9.72
C VAL A 86 -19.80 22.80 -10.95
N CYS A 87 -20.66 22.44 -11.89
CA CYS A 87 -20.90 23.25 -13.08
C CYS A 87 -21.88 24.40 -12.78
N PRO A 88 -21.75 25.53 -13.49
CA PRO A 88 -22.65 26.66 -13.32
C PRO A 88 -24.10 26.25 -13.63
N PHE A 89 -25.02 26.71 -12.78
CA PHE A 89 -26.45 26.52 -13.00
C PHE A 89 -26.96 27.56 -14.00
N ILE A 90 -27.62 27.11 -15.07
CA ILE A 90 -28.22 28.00 -16.06
C ILE A 90 -29.73 27.98 -15.91
N ARG A 91 -30.30 29.13 -15.58
CA ARG A 91 -31.74 29.34 -15.70
C ARG A 91 -32.05 29.65 -17.17
N PRO A 92 -33.00 28.94 -17.81
CA PRO A 92 -33.43 29.30 -19.15
C PRO A 92 -34.19 30.63 -19.09
N ILE A 93 -33.52 31.74 -19.42
CA ILE A 93 -34.16 33.06 -19.56
C ILE A 93 -34.73 33.17 -20.97
N GLY A 94 -35.73 32.37 -21.34
CA GLY A 94 -36.41 32.47 -22.66
C GLY A 94 -35.56 32.27 -23.93
N GLU A 95 -34.23 32.25 -23.81
CA GLU A 95 -33.26 32.16 -24.89
C GLU A 95 -32.89 30.70 -25.17
N ARG A 96 -32.81 30.35 -26.45
CA ARG A 96 -32.47 29.00 -26.92
C ARG A 96 -30.95 28.79 -26.85
N CYS A 97 -30.42 28.60 -25.65
CA CYS A 97 -29.03 28.20 -25.46
C CYS A 97 -28.81 26.73 -25.84
N LEU A 98 -27.74 26.43 -26.58
CA LEU A 98 -27.29 25.09 -26.90
C LEU A 98 -26.37 24.57 -25.80
N ILE A 99 -26.64 23.38 -25.28
CA ILE A 99 -25.85 22.70 -24.26
C ILE A 99 -25.23 21.44 -24.88
N GLU A 100 -23.91 21.41 -24.99
CA GLU A 100 -23.17 20.29 -25.55
C GLU A 100 -22.28 19.66 -24.48
N LYS A 101 -22.44 18.34 -24.24
CA LYS A 101 -21.57 17.59 -23.34
C LYS A 101 -20.36 17.06 -24.13
N ILE A 102 -19.17 17.52 -23.76
CA ILE A 102 -17.91 17.08 -24.38
C ILE A 102 -17.31 15.95 -23.52
N PRO A 103 -16.94 14.80 -24.10
CA PRO A 103 -16.27 13.73 -23.36
C PRO A 103 -14.95 14.19 -22.75
N GLY A 104 -14.74 13.91 -21.46
CA GLY A 104 -13.53 14.30 -20.73
C GLY A 104 -13.57 15.70 -20.12
N GLU A 105 -14.55 16.54 -20.48
CA GLU A 105 -14.79 17.83 -19.81
C GLU A 105 -15.71 17.65 -18.61
N CYS A 106 -15.41 18.37 -17.52
CA CYS A 106 -16.29 18.38 -16.35
C CYS A 106 -17.62 19.06 -16.67
N CYS A 107 -17.57 20.19 -17.38
CA CYS A 107 -18.75 21.00 -17.64
C CYS A 107 -19.15 21.00 -19.12
N PRO A 108 -20.46 21.07 -19.40
CA PRO A 108 -20.91 21.20 -20.77
C PRO A 108 -20.51 22.56 -21.34
N LYS A 109 -20.32 22.61 -22.65
CA LYS A 109 -20.18 23.85 -23.38
C LYS A 109 -21.57 24.44 -23.63
N ILE A 110 -21.78 25.67 -23.18
CA ILE A 110 -23.04 26.40 -23.41
C ILE A 110 -22.80 27.52 -24.41
N THR A 111 -23.64 27.59 -25.44
CA THR A 111 -23.61 28.65 -26.46
C THR A 111 -24.99 29.28 -26.56
N CYS A 112 -25.12 30.57 -26.25
CA CYS A 112 -26.37 31.32 -26.35
C CYS A 112 -26.30 32.33 -27.52
N PRO A 113 -27.41 32.57 -28.24
CA PRO A 113 -27.43 33.42 -29.43
C PRO A 113 -27.22 34.92 -29.18
N ASP A 114 -27.27 35.40 -27.94
CA ASP A 114 -26.99 36.79 -27.60
C ASP A 114 -25.81 36.86 -26.63
N GLY A 115 -24.74 37.56 -27.03
CA GLY A 115 -23.40 37.55 -26.44
C GLY A 115 -23.25 38.11 -25.02
N THR A 116 -24.27 37.98 -24.17
CA THR A 116 -24.23 38.36 -22.76
C THR A 116 -23.67 37.19 -21.97
N LYS A 117 -22.38 37.28 -21.63
CA LYS A 117 -21.72 36.32 -20.74
C LYS A 117 -22.40 36.34 -19.37
N VAL A 118 -22.88 35.19 -18.91
CA VAL A 118 -23.24 34.94 -17.49
C VAL A 118 -22.01 34.54 -16.70
#